data_AF-A0A1N6MUG3-F1
#
_entry.id   AF-A0A1N6MUG3-F1
#
_cell.length_a   1.000
_cell.length_b   1.000
_cell.length_c   1.000
_cell.angle_alpha   90.00
_cell.angle_beta   90.00
_cell.angle_gamma   90.00
#
_symmetry.space_group_name_H-M   'P 1'
#
loop_
_entity.id
_entity.type
_entity.pdbx_description
1 polymer ?
#
loop_
_entity_poly.entity_id
_entity_poly.type
_entity_poly.pdbx_seq_one_letter_code
_entity_poly.pdbx_strand_id
1 'polypeptide(L)'
;MLRIDLDVPDEEYEQVRKLGALWDAAAQIWYIDERFDPTPFKNWLPFYNVHAEYWYLAQTRTTCPHCQAHTTVTTFMLPTGHKMLEEIDDDDYTEQDNPAFVFYIADIPTAVRNVLTGFHHTLRKIVGQRIRREHWINHCEHCDAPLDDADLFAEVGGAFFPSSGKDAAAIQLHRINEPFIGNCQDISHQYRHVDLKNLDSAIYSAGDWFGLMTQVVNVSSKYQH
;
A
#
# COMPACT_ATOMS: atom_id res chain seq x y z
N MET A 1 -17.19 -8.38 -10.55
CA MET A 1 -15.96 -8.79 -11.26
C MET A 1 -14.84 -8.95 -10.25
N LEU A 2 -14.85 -10.07 -9.52
CA LEU A 2 -13.75 -10.46 -8.63
C LEU A 2 -12.69 -11.15 -9.48
N ARG A 3 -11.51 -10.52 -9.61
CA ARG A 3 -10.31 -11.13 -10.18
C ARG A 3 -9.37 -11.46 -9.02
N ILE A 4 -8.85 -12.68 -8.99
CA ILE A 4 -7.84 -13.13 -8.02
C ILE A 4 -6.59 -13.48 -8.82
N ASP A 5 -5.54 -12.72 -8.61
CA ASP A 5 -4.22 -13.04 -9.14
C ASP A 5 -3.66 -14.25 -8.38
N LEU A 6 -2.99 -15.17 -9.07
CA LEU A 6 -2.41 -16.37 -8.48
C LEU A 6 -0.89 -16.23 -8.37
N ASP A 7 -0.33 -16.65 -7.23
CA ASP A 7 1.12 -16.76 -7.00
C ASP A 7 1.59 -18.16 -7.45
N VAL A 8 1.97 -18.27 -8.71
CA VAL A 8 2.28 -19.56 -9.36
C VAL A 8 3.77 -19.67 -9.64
N PRO A 9 4.49 -20.60 -8.98
CA PRO A 9 5.87 -20.91 -9.33
C PRO A 9 6.01 -21.34 -10.79
N ASP A 10 7.14 -21.01 -11.41
CA ASP A 10 7.42 -21.30 -12.81
C ASP A 10 7.32 -22.81 -13.13
N GLU A 11 7.58 -23.69 -12.16
CA GLU A 11 7.47 -25.14 -12.33
C GLU A 11 6.02 -25.65 -12.30
N GLU A 12 5.09 -24.86 -11.78
CA GLU A 12 3.71 -25.27 -11.50
C GLU A 12 2.68 -24.70 -12.48
N TYR A 13 3.09 -23.87 -13.44
CA TYR A 13 2.18 -23.20 -14.39
C TYR A 13 1.29 -24.16 -15.19
N GLU A 14 1.79 -25.36 -15.53
CA GLU A 14 0.99 -26.35 -16.24
C GLU A 14 -0.20 -26.87 -15.40
N GLN A 15 -0.05 -26.90 -14.07
CA GLN A 15 -1.09 -27.38 -13.17
C GLN A 15 -2.25 -26.39 -13.16
N VAL A 16 -1.98 -25.10 -12.95
CA VAL A 16 -3.01 -24.04 -12.98
C VAL A 16 -3.66 -23.91 -14.35
N ARG A 17 -2.89 -24.06 -15.43
CA ARG A 17 -3.41 -24.05 -16.80
C ARG A 17 -4.39 -25.20 -17.05
N LYS A 18 -4.08 -26.41 -16.56
CA LYS A 18 -4.98 -27.58 -16.67
C LYS A 18 -6.28 -27.40 -15.88
N LEU A 19 -6.22 -26.67 -14.76
CA LEU A 19 -7.40 -26.29 -13.97
C LEU A 19 -8.22 -25.17 -14.64
N GLY A 20 -7.73 -24.57 -15.73
CA GLY A 20 -8.44 -23.58 -16.52
C GLY A 20 -8.19 -22.13 -16.10
N ALA A 21 -7.17 -21.85 -15.27
CA ALA A 21 -6.76 -20.48 -14.96
C ALA A 21 -6.47 -19.69 -16.25
N LEU A 22 -6.67 -18.39 -16.16
CA LEU A 22 -6.47 -17.45 -17.26
C LEU A 22 -5.07 -16.81 -17.14
N TRP A 23 -4.44 -16.51 -18.27
CA TRP A 23 -3.16 -15.83 -18.32
C TRP A 23 -3.33 -14.38 -18.75
N ASP A 24 -2.87 -13.44 -17.92
CA ASP A 24 -2.77 -12.03 -18.28
C ASP A 24 -1.38 -11.75 -18.85
N ALA A 25 -1.30 -11.60 -20.18
CA ALA A 25 -0.03 -11.32 -20.86
C ALA A 25 0.51 -9.91 -20.58
N ALA A 26 -0.32 -8.94 -20.17
CA ALA A 26 0.16 -7.60 -19.86
C ALA A 26 0.79 -7.55 -18.46
N ALA A 27 0.13 -8.18 -17.48
CA ALA A 27 0.64 -8.28 -16.11
C ALA A 27 1.60 -9.47 -15.88
N GLN A 28 1.73 -10.37 -16.87
CA GLN A 28 2.51 -11.61 -16.80
C GLN A 28 2.15 -12.45 -15.56
N ILE A 29 0.85 -12.65 -15.32
CA ILE A 29 0.36 -13.36 -14.13
C ILE A 29 -0.83 -14.26 -14.47
N TRP A 30 -0.91 -15.41 -13.79
CA TRP A 30 -2.09 -16.27 -13.82
C TRP A 30 -3.17 -15.70 -12.92
N TYR A 31 -4.43 -15.85 -13.31
CA TYR A 31 -5.56 -15.37 -12.51
C TYR A 31 -6.80 -16.23 -12.71
N ILE A 32 -7.72 -16.12 -11.75
CA ILE A 32 -9.09 -16.61 -11.86
C ILE A 32 -10.06 -15.45 -11.70
N ASP A 33 -11.27 -15.60 -12.22
CA ASP A 33 -12.35 -14.65 -12.02
C ASP A 33 -13.57 -15.32 -11.38
N GLU A 34 -14.65 -14.56 -11.19
CA GLU A 34 -15.90 -14.98 -10.55
C GLU A 34 -16.56 -16.22 -11.16
N ARG A 35 -16.11 -16.70 -12.33
CA ARG A 35 -16.61 -17.93 -12.96
C ARG A 35 -15.95 -19.21 -12.40
N PHE A 36 -14.89 -19.07 -11.61
CA PHE A 36 -14.13 -20.20 -11.07
C PHE A 36 -14.37 -20.37 -9.57
N ASP A 37 -14.45 -21.63 -9.13
CA ASP A 37 -14.29 -21.98 -7.71
C ASP A 37 -12.80 -21.80 -7.34
N PRO A 38 -12.46 -21.02 -6.31
CA PRO A 38 -11.07 -20.84 -5.87
C PRO A 38 -10.48 -22.09 -5.18
N THR A 39 -11.31 -23.02 -4.71
CA THR A 39 -10.87 -24.20 -3.93
C THR A 39 -9.77 -25.04 -4.61
N PRO A 40 -9.83 -25.34 -5.91
CA PRO A 40 -8.77 -26.07 -6.62
C PRO A 40 -7.45 -25.29 -6.72
N PHE A 41 -7.49 -23.97 -6.55
CA PHE A 41 -6.34 -23.08 -6.68
C PHE A 41 -5.68 -22.71 -5.35
N LYS A 42 -6.13 -23.30 -4.23
CA LYS A 42 -5.74 -22.92 -2.86
C LYS A 42 -4.23 -22.79 -2.62
N ASN A 43 -3.41 -23.58 -3.32
CA ASN A 43 -1.95 -23.58 -3.15
C ASN A 43 -1.27 -22.37 -3.82
N TRP A 44 -1.97 -21.70 -4.73
CA TRP A 44 -1.50 -20.53 -5.48
C TRP A 44 -2.31 -19.28 -5.13
N LEU A 45 -3.19 -19.34 -4.14
CA LEU A 45 -3.89 -18.16 -3.68
C LEU A 45 -2.90 -17.25 -2.96
N PRO A 46 -2.89 -15.94 -3.27
CA PRO A 46 -1.98 -15.01 -2.64
C PRO A 46 -2.40 -14.83 -1.18
N PHE A 47 -1.39 -14.64 -0.33
CA PHE A 47 -1.61 -14.25 1.05
C PHE A 47 -1.68 -12.73 1.17
N TYR A 48 -2.80 -12.21 1.67
CA TYR A 48 -3.01 -10.79 1.91
C TYR A 48 -3.45 -10.58 3.36
N ASN A 49 -2.65 -9.86 4.15
CA ASN A 49 -2.90 -9.65 5.57
C ASN A 49 -3.63 -8.34 5.89
N VAL A 50 -3.95 -7.51 4.89
CA VAL A 50 -4.72 -6.26 5.09
C VAL A 50 -5.84 -6.12 4.07
N HIS A 51 -7.01 -5.67 4.55
CA HIS A 51 -8.21 -5.49 3.75
C HIS A 51 -8.96 -4.21 4.15
N ALA A 52 -9.56 -3.52 3.19
CA ALA A 52 -10.46 -2.39 3.46
C ALA A 52 -11.55 -2.31 2.38
N GLU A 53 -12.74 -1.81 2.72
CA GLU A 53 -13.84 -1.63 1.75
C GLU A 53 -13.55 -0.52 0.74
N TYR A 54 -12.74 0.45 1.14
CA TYR A 54 -12.24 1.55 0.32
C TYR A 54 -10.90 2.01 0.90
N TRP A 55 -10.13 2.77 0.11
CA TRP A 55 -8.80 3.23 0.52
C TRP A 55 -8.47 4.59 -0.09
N TYR A 56 -7.36 5.16 0.34
CA TYR A 56 -6.83 6.39 -0.22
C TYR A 56 -5.45 6.16 -0.82
N LEU A 57 -5.24 6.61 -2.04
CA LEU A 57 -3.91 6.82 -2.58
C LEU A 57 -3.39 8.14 -2.01
N ALA A 58 -2.35 8.07 -1.20
CA ALA A 58 -1.76 9.21 -0.53
C ALA A 58 -0.50 9.68 -1.27
N GLN A 59 -0.43 10.97 -1.62
CA GLN A 59 0.75 11.57 -2.25
C GLN A 59 1.23 12.79 -1.49
N THR A 60 2.54 12.96 -1.39
CA THR A 60 3.18 14.18 -0.88
C THR A 60 4.56 14.34 -1.52
N ARG A 61 5.30 15.38 -1.12
CA ARG A 61 6.66 15.63 -1.59
C ARG A 61 7.65 15.59 -0.44
N THR A 62 8.80 14.96 -0.69
CA THR A 62 9.93 14.94 0.23
C THR A 62 11.23 15.32 -0.49
N THR A 63 12.26 15.66 0.27
CA THR A 63 13.60 15.94 -0.27
C THR A 63 14.36 14.62 -0.40
N CYS A 64 14.88 14.32 -1.59
CA CYS A 64 15.67 13.11 -1.80
C CYS A 64 17.02 13.22 -1.04
N PRO A 65 17.40 12.25 -0.20
CA PRO A 65 18.68 12.29 0.51
C PRO A 65 19.89 12.19 -0.43
N HIS A 66 19.73 11.57 -1.62
CA HIS A 66 20.81 11.38 -2.58
C HIS A 66 21.09 12.61 -3.46
N CYS A 67 20.05 13.22 -4.04
CA CYS A 67 20.21 14.31 -5.01
C CYS A 67 19.67 15.67 -4.54
N GLN A 68 19.02 15.73 -3.38
CA GLN A 68 18.44 16.94 -2.77
C GLN A 68 17.29 17.59 -3.57
N ALA A 69 16.88 16.99 -4.69
CA ALA A 69 15.68 17.42 -5.40
C ALA A 69 14.41 16.99 -4.65
N HIS A 70 13.35 17.77 -4.80
CA HIS A 70 12.03 17.40 -4.28
C HIS A 70 11.43 16.32 -5.17
N THR A 71 10.94 15.25 -4.57
CA THR A 71 10.35 14.11 -5.29
C THR A 71 8.97 13.81 -4.75
N THR A 72 8.06 13.43 -5.65
CA THR A 72 6.75 12.92 -5.27
C THR A 72 6.92 11.51 -4.69
N VAL A 73 6.29 11.23 -3.56
CA VAL A 73 6.20 9.89 -2.97
C VAL A 73 4.74 9.51 -2.81
N THR A 74 4.46 8.22 -2.98
CA THR A 74 3.10 7.66 -3.01
C THR A 74 3.00 6.47 -2.06
N THR A 75 1.87 6.36 -1.37
CA THR A 75 1.55 5.20 -0.51
C THR A 75 0.04 4.96 -0.49
N PHE A 76 -0.39 3.95 0.25
CA PHE A 76 -1.79 3.63 0.48
C PHE A 76 -2.12 3.92 1.94
N MET A 77 -3.29 4.52 2.15
CA MET A 77 -3.85 4.77 3.47
C MET A 77 -5.19 4.06 3.59
N LEU A 78 -5.32 3.26 4.65
CA LEU A 78 -6.53 2.52 4.97
C LEU A 78 -7.33 3.31 6.02
N PRO A 79 -8.65 3.47 5.83
CA PRO A 79 -9.52 4.15 6.80
C PRO A 79 -9.72 3.31 8.07
N THR A 80 -10.29 3.92 9.11
CA THR A 80 -10.89 3.17 10.24
C THR A 80 -11.86 2.10 9.73
N GLY A 81 -11.85 0.94 10.38
CA GLY A 81 -12.64 -0.24 9.97
C GLY A 81 -11.89 -1.17 9.00
N HIS A 82 -10.65 -0.82 8.61
CA HIS A 82 -9.82 -1.76 7.88
C HIS A 82 -9.48 -2.97 8.76
N LYS A 83 -9.22 -4.10 8.12
CA LYS A 83 -8.97 -5.38 8.75
C LYS A 83 -7.52 -5.78 8.55
N MET A 84 -6.86 -6.22 9.61
CA MET A 84 -5.50 -6.71 9.58
C MET A 84 -5.40 -8.06 10.28
N LEU A 85 -4.53 -8.93 9.77
CA LEU A 85 -4.15 -10.16 10.44
C LEU A 85 -3.00 -9.89 11.42
N GLU A 86 -3.18 -10.20 12.70
CA GLU A 86 -2.18 -9.92 13.74
C GLU A 86 -1.05 -10.96 13.75
N GLU A 87 -1.38 -12.24 13.49
CA GLU A 87 -0.42 -13.34 13.43
C GLU A 87 -0.59 -14.13 12.13
N ILE A 88 0.51 -14.53 11.49
CA ILE A 88 0.51 -15.23 10.20
C ILE A 88 -0.18 -16.60 10.27
N ASP A 89 -0.19 -17.22 11.46
CA ASP A 89 -0.78 -18.54 11.70
C ASP A 89 -2.25 -18.48 12.12
N ASP A 90 -2.82 -17.27 12.23
CA ASP A 90 -4.24 -17.05 12.52
C ASP A 90 -4.99 -16.76 11.21
N ASP A 91 -6.28 -17.12 11.16
CA ASP A 91 -7.19 -16.72 10.08
C ASP A 91 -8.13 -15.57 10.55
N ASP A 92 -8.01 -15.14 11.80
CA ASP A 92 -8.85 -14.11 12.42
C ASP A 92 -8.33 -12.70 12.15
N TYR A 93 -9.01 -12.00 11.24
CA TYR A 93 -8.78 -10.58 11.00
C TYR A 93 -9.36 -9.72 12.12
N THR A 94 -8.55 -8.79 12.64
CA THR A 94 -9.00 -7.78 13.60
C THR A 94 -9.30 -6.46 12.90
N GLU A 95 -10.46 -5.90 13.20
CA GLU A 95 -10.87 -4.58 12.72
C GLU A 95 -10.12 -3.49 13.50
N GLN A 96 -9.56 -2.52 12.77
CA GLN A 96 -8.71 -1.48 13.30
C GLN A 96 -9.52 -0.19 13.54
N ASP A 97 -9.38 0.37 14.74
CA ASP A 97 -10.13 1.56 15.16
C ASP A 97 -9.63 2.88 14.53
N ASN A 98 -8.41 2.88 13.99
CA ASN A 98 -7.77 4.10 13.50
C ASN A 98 -7.36 3.95 12.03
N PRO A 99 -7.22 5.06 11.28
CA PRO A 99 -6.67 5.03 9.94
C PRO A 99 -5.16 4.72 9.97
N ALA A 100 -4.64 4.05 8.95
CA ALA A 100 -3.21 3.72 8.90
C ALA A 100 -2.61 3.85 7.50
N PHE A 101 -1.35 4.30 7.43
CA PHE A 101 -0.52 4.08 6.26
C PHE A 101 0.01 2.65 6.28
N VAL A 102 0.03 1.99 5.12
CA VAL A 102 0.70 0.70 4.92
C VAL A 102 2.08 0.91 4.30
N PHE A 103 3.08 0.18 4.77
CA PHE A 103 4.45 0.23 4.23
C PHE A 103 5.16 -1.11 4.42
N TYR A 104 6.35 -1.27 3.82
CA TYR A 104 6.96 -2.58 3.57
C TYR A 104 5.97 -3.54 2.88
N ILE A 105 5.31 -3.02 1.84
CA ILE A 105 4.28 -3.74 1.09
C ILE A 105 4.96 -4.83 0.27
N ALA A 106 4.76 -6.09 0.62
CA ALA A 106 5.28 -7.23 -0.13
C ALA A 106 4.54 -7.43 -1.45
N ASP A 107 3.20 -7.38 -1.41
CA ASP A 107 2.38 -7.59 -2.61
C ASP A 107 1.07 -6.80 -2.60
N ILE A 108 0.64 -6.41 -3.80
CA ILE A 108 -0.66 -5.81 -4.09
C ILE A 108 -1.17 -6.39 -5.42
N PRO A 109 -2.47 -6.71 -5.52
CA PRO A 109 -3.02 -7.32 -6.73
C PRO A 109 -3.00 -6.35 -7.90
N THR A 110 -3.14 -6.89 -9.12
CA THR A 110 -3.20 -6.12 -10.37
C THR A 110 -4.29 -5.05 -10.33
N ALA A 111 -5.43 -5.31 -9.67
CA ALA A 111 -6.50 -4.32 -9.50
C ALA A 111 -6.01 -3.03 -8.81
N VAL A 112 -5.28 -3.17 -7.70
CA VAL A 112 -4.70 -2.03 -6.96
C VAL A 112 -3.59 -1.36 -7.78
N ARG A 113 -2.74 -2.16 -8.47
CA ARG A 113 -1.68 -1.63 -9.35
C ARG A 113 -2.23 -0.83 -10.53
N ASN A 114 -3.35 -1.25 -11.11
CA ASN A 114 -3.98 -0.53 -12.21
C ASN A 114 -4.46 0.86 -11.78
N VAL A 115 -4.90 1.04 -10.53
CA VAL A 115 -5.23 2.37 -10.01
C VAL A 115 -4.02 3.29 -10.04
N LEU A 116 -2.82 2.79 -9.67
CA LEU A 116 -1.58 3.58 -9.71
C LEU A 116 -1.27 4.18 -11.09
N THR A 117 -1.64 3.49 -12.18
CA THR A 117 -1.39 3.98 -13.56
C THR A 117 -2.09 5.30 -13.88
N GLY A 118 -3.15 5.64 -13.13
CA GLY A 118 -3.85 6.92 -13.24
C GLY A 118 -3.14 8.07 -12.51
N PHE A 119 -2.05 7.80 -11.80
CA PHE A 119 -1.33 8.76 -10.97
C PHE A 119 0.16 8.79 -11.33
N HIS A 120 0.80 9.94 -11.15
CA HIS A 120 2.25 10.00 -11.21
C HIS A 120 2.84 9.37 -9.94
N HIS A 121 3.54 8.24 -10.06
CA HIS A 121 4.18 7.54 -8.93
C HIS A 121 5.52 6.92 -9.34
N THR A 122 6.35 6.61 -8.34
CA THR A 122 7.67 5.96 -8.52
C THR A 122 7.81 4.65 -7.72
N LEU A 123 6.70 4.14 -7.19
CA LEU A 123 6.63 2.84 -6.51
C LEU A 123 7.05 1.71 -7.46
N ARG A 124 8.04 0.90 -7.05
CA ARG A 124 8.49 -0.31 -7.74
C ARG A 124 8.91 -1.37 -6.74
N LYS A 125 8.77 -2.66 -7.12
CA LYS A 125 9.30 -3.76 -6.30
C LYS A 125 10.83 -3.76 -6.33
N ILE A 126 11.44 -3.88 -5.16
CA ILE A 126 12.87 -4.16 -4.99
C ILE A 126 13.07 -5.25 -3.93
N VAL A 127 14.21 -5.94 -3.98
CA VAL A 127 14.67 -6.76 -2.85
C VAL A 127 15.32 -5.83 -1.82
N GLY A 128 14.66 -5.63 -0.69
CA GLY A 128 15.18 -4.78 0.38
C GLY A 128 16.41 -5.39 1.06
N GLN A 129 17.51 -4.66 1.18
CA GLN A 129 18.73 -5.18 1.83
C GLN A 129 18.51 -5.49 3.32
N ARG A 130 17.74 -4.65 4.02
CA ARG A 130 17.44 -4.79 5.46
C ARG A 130 16.48 -5.94 5.75
N ILE A 131 15.39 -6.02 4.98
CA ILE A 131 14.32 -7.00 5.19
C ILE A 131 14.53 -8.31 4.41
N ARG A 132 15.52 -8.35 3.49
CA ARG A 132 15.86 -9.50 2.61
C ARG A 132 14.64 -10.11 1.90
N ARG A 133 13.65 -9.28 1.59
CA ARG A 133 12.40 -9.65 0.94
C ARG A 133 12.03 -8.61 -0.11
N GLU A 134 11.27 -9.04 -1.10
CA GLU A 134 10.68 -8.13 -2.08
C GLU A 134 9.61 -7.26 -1.41
N HIS A 135 9.66 -5.97 -1.70
CA HIS A 135 8.63 -5.03 -1.29
C HIS A 135 8.60 -3.84 -2.25
N TRP A 136 7.47 -3.14 -2.28
CA TRP A 136 7.29 -1.90 -3.01
C TRP A 136 7.93 -0.75 -2.25
N ILE A 137 8.77 0.01 -2.94
CA ILE A 137 9.44 1.18 -2.38
C ILE A 137 9.32 2.37 -3.34
N ASN A 138 9.26 3.58 -2.79
CA ASN A 138 9.33 4.80 -3.58
C ASN A 138 10.76 5.01 -4.10
N HIS A 139 10.87 5.59 -5.29
CA HIS A 139 12.15 6.03 -5.85
C HIS A 139 12.13 7.53 -6.12
N CYS A 140 13.29 8.16 -6.12
CA CYS A 140 13.39 9.55 -6.51
C CYS A 140 13.06 9.73 -7.99
N GLU A 141 12.14 10.64 -8.32
CA GLU A 141 11.75 10.95 -9.71
C GLU A 141 12.89 11.61 -10.54
N HIS A 142 14.00 12.01 -9.89
CA HIS A 142 15.14 12.69 -10.53
C HIS A 142 16.39 11.82 -10.68
N CYS A 143 16.77 11.10 -9.61
CA CYS A 143 18.00 10.29 -9.60
C CYS A 143 17.75 8.78 -9.51
N ASP A 144 16.48 8.36 -9.47
CA ASP A 144 16.06 6.96 -9.42
C ASP A 144 16.50 6.18 -8.17
N ALA A 145 17.13 6.84 -7.20
CA ALA A 145 17.56 6.21 -5.96
C ALA A 145 16.35 5.76 -5.11
N PRO A 146 16.37 4.56 -4.52
CA PRO A 146 15.32 4.09 -3.62
C PRO A 146 15.26 4.95 -2.35
N LEU A 147 14.05 5.18 -1.83
CA LEU A 147 13.79 5.97 -0.63
C LEU A 147 13.35 5.03 0.49
N ASP A 148 14.09 4.97 1.60
CA ASP A 148 13.86 4.01 2.70
C ASP A 148 12.48 4.25 3.36
N ASP A 149 11.69 3.19 3.50
CA ASP A 149 10.36 3.26 4.12
C ASP A 149 10.43 3.70 5.60
N ALA A 150 11.48 3.36 6.35
CA ALA A 150 11.63 3.84 7.73
C ALA A 150 11.70 5.39 7.75
N ASP A 151 12.48 5.99 6.85
CA ASP A 151 12.61 7.44 6.75
C ASP A 151 11.28 8.12 6.33
N LEU A 152 10.46 7.43 5.53
CA LEU A 152 9.19 7.96 5.06
C LEU A 152 8.06 7.81 6.10
N PHE A 153 8.01 6.69 6.82
CA PHE A 153 6.83 6.26 7.60
C PHE A 153 7.05 6.15 9.11
N ALA A 154 8.30 5.92 9.56
CA ALA A 154 8.59 5.61 10.97
C ALA A 154 9.28 6.78 11.73
N GLU A 155 9.86 7.74 11.01
CA GLU A 155 10.50 8.91 11.62
C GLU A 155 9.58 10.13 11.64
N VAL A 156 9.41 10.77 12.80
CA VAL A 156 8.64 12.03 12.91
C VAL A 156 9.25 13.10 12.00
N GLY A 157 8.42 13.72 11.17
CA GLY A 157 8.85 14.64 10.12
C GLY A 157 9.13 13.95 8.77
N GLY A 158 9.05 12.61 8.72
CA GLY A 158 9.02 11.83 7.50
C GLY A 158 7.81 12.18 6.64
N ALA A 159 7.87 11.83 5.35
CA ALA A 159 6.87 12.23 4.36
C ALA A 159 5.44 11.82 4.74
N PHE A 160 5.30 10.68 5.43
CA PHE A 160 4.03 10.13 5.89
C PHE A 160 3.97 10.00 7.42
N PHE A 161 4.85 10.68 8.16
CA PHE A 161 4.73 10.85 9.60
C PHE A 161 4.84 12.35 9.94
N PRO A 162 3.73 13.09 9.80
CA PRO A 162 3.71 14.55 10.01
C PRO A 162 4.23 14.97 11.38
N SER A 163 4.98 16.07 11.42
CA SER A 163 5.42 16.73 12.66
C SER A 163 4.56 17.95 13.02
N SER A 164 3.71 18.38 12.09
CA SER A 164 2.84 19.55 12.22
C SER A 164 1.58 19.42 11.38
N GLY A 165 0.55 20.22 11.69
CA GLY A 165 -0.68 20.25 10.89
C GLY A 165 -0.45 20.73 9.45
N LYS A 166 0.60 21.52 9.20
CA LYS A 166 1.02 21.92 7.85
C LYS A 166 1.57 20.74 7.07
N ASP A 167 2.38 19.89 7.71
CA ASP A 167 2.94 18.69 7.08
C ASP A 167 1.80 17.70 6.76
N ALA A 168 0.86 17.53 7.69
CA ALA A 168 -0.33 16.70 7.46
C ALA A 168 -1.16 17.22 6.28
N ALA A 169 -1.44 18.53 6.24
CA ALA A 169 -2.20 19.15 5.15
C ALA A 169 -1.50 19.05 3.78
N ALA A 170 -0.17 18.87 3.75
CA ALA A 170 0.56 18.65 2.50
C ALA A 170 0.32 17.26 1.90
N ILE A 171 -0.15 16.29 2.69
CA ILE A 171 -0.51 14.95 2.21
C ILE A 171 -1.87 15.02 1.51
N GLN A 172 -1.88 14.67 0.23
CA GLN A 172 -3.07 14.60 -0.60
C GLN A 172 -3.65 13.19 -0.59
N LEU A 173 -4.94 13.06 -0.29
CA LEU A 173 -5.66 11.80 -0.24
C LEU A 173 -6.63 11.69 -1.40
N HIS A 174 -6.37 10.76 -2.31
CA HIS A 174 -7.25 10.42 -3.42
C HIS A 174 -8.09 9.21 -3.05
N ARG A 175 -9.38 9.40 -2.78
CA ARG A 175 -10.27 8.31 -2.39
C ARG A 175 -10.53 7.38 -3.57
N ILE A 176 -10.35 6.08 -3.34
CA ILE A 176 -10.64 5.00 -4.27
C ILE A 176 -11.79 4.18 -3.68
N ASN A 177 -12.94 4.17 -4.37
CA ASN A 177 -14.16 3.50 -3.93
C ASN A 177 -14.20 2.03 -4.39
N GLU A 178 -13.09 1.33 -4.21
CA GLU A 178 -12.93 -0.08 -4.51
C GLU A 178 -12.24 -0.76 -3.33
N PRO A 179 -12.49 -2.05 -3.07
CA PRO A 179 -11.82 -2.75 -1.99
C PRO A 179 -10.29 -2.73 -2.12
N PHE A 180 -9.60 -2.56 -1.01
CA PHE A 180 -8.16 -2.78 -0.92
C PHE A 180 -7.91 -4.17 -0.35
N ILE A 181 -6.97 -4.89 -0.95
CA ILE A 181 -6.33 -6.07 -0.37
C ILE A 181 -4.83 -5.94 -0.63
N GLY A 182 -4.01 -6.38 0.32
CA GLY A 182 -2.56 -6.34 0.18
C GLY A 182 -1.83 -7.15 1.24
N ASN A 183 -0.53 -7.32 1.02
CA ASN A 183 0.38 -7.94 1.96
C ASN A 183 1.43 -6.90 2.36
N CYS A 184 1.45 -6.49 3.62
CA CYS A 184 2.43 -5.54 4.16
C CYS A 184 3.02 -6.03 5.47
N GLN A 185 4.27 -5.69 5.75
CA GLN A 185 4.89 -6.07 7.02
C GLN A 185 4.48 -5.12 8.15
N ASP A 186 4.23 -3.85 7.85
CA ASP A 186 3.93 -2.84 8.86
C ASP A 186 2.79 -1.89 8.45
N ILE A 187 2.17 -1.33 9.49
CA ILE A 187 1.27 -0.18 9.42
C ILE A 187 1.65 0.87 10.45
N SER A 188 1.26 2.12 10.21
CA SER A 188 1.62 3.25 11.06
C SER A 188 1.19 3.12 12.53
N HIS A 189 0.25 2.24 12.87
CA HIS A 189 -0.16 1.99 14.27
C HIS A 189 0.96 1.48 15.17
N GLN A 190 1.92 0.78 14.59
CA GLN A 190 3.03 0.18 15.32
C GLN A 190 4.10 1.22 15.73
N TYR A 191 4.06 2.40 15.11
CA TYR A 191 5.04 3.47 15.30
C TYR A 191 4.41 4.63 16.06
N ARG A 192 4.39 4.49 17.39
CA ARG A 192 3.84 5.50 18.30
C ARG A 192 4.94 6.41 18.83
N HIS A 193 4.69 7.71 18.79
CA HIS A 193 5.61 8.73 19.29
C HIS A 193 5.06 9.41 20.55
N VAL A 194 5.98 9.81 21.43
CA VAL A 194 5.70 10.60 22.64
C VAL A 194 6.58 11.83 22.58
N ASP A 195 5.99 13.03 22.61
CA ASP A 195 6.78 14.25 22.66
C ASP A 195 7.30 14.46 24.10
N LEU A 196 8.53 14.01 24.34
CA LEU A 196 9.19 14.13 25.64
C LEU A 196 9.44 15.58 26.09
N LYS A 197 9.33 16.57 25.18
CA LYS A 197 9.44 18.00 25.54
C LYS A 197 8.13 18.54 26.11
N ASN A 198 7.02 17.85 25.85
CA ASN A 198 5.71 18.18 26.37
C ASN A 198 5.11 16.94 27.04
N LEU A 199 5.34 16.78 28.34
CA LEU A 199 4.85 15.62 29.11
C LEU A 199 3.32 15.46 29.13
N ASP A 200 2.57 16.49 28.72
CA ASP A 200 1.11 16.43 28.53
C ASP A 200 0.72 16.03 27.09
N SER A 201 1.69 15.76 26.21
CA SER A 201 1.43 15.32 24.83
C SER A 201 0.85 13.91 24.82
N ALA A 202 -0.22 13.73 24.07
CA ALA A 202 -0.79 12.41 23.82
C ALA A 202 0.21 11.56 23.01
N ILE A 203 0.24 10.26 23.28
CA ILE A 203 0.87 9.27 22.41
C ILE A 203 0.14 9.32 21.06
N TYR A 204 0.85 9.48 19.95
CA TYR A 204 0.24 9.56 18.62
C TYR A 204 1.02 8.77 17.57
N SER A 205 0.34 8.43 16.49
CA SER A 205 0.83 7.78 15.28
C SER A 205 0.59 8.68 14.07
N ALA A 206 1.17 8.33 12.92
CA ALA A 206 0.90 9.07 11.68
C ALA A 206 -0.60 9.08 11.29
N GLY A 207 -1.35 8.03 11.64
CA GLY A 207 -2.77 7.89 11.34
C GLY A 207 -3.66 8.94 12.02
N ASP A 208 -3.26 9.42 13.20
CA ASP A 208 -4.01 10.42 13.97
C ASP A 208 -4.10 11.79 13.26
N TRP A 209 -3.22 12.02 12.29
CA TRP A 209 -3.21 13.23 11.45
C TRP A 209 -4.21 13.17 10.30
N PHE A 210 -4.92 12.05 10.08
CA PHE A 210 -5.84 11.84 8.96
C PHE A 210 -6.82 13.01 8.74
N GLY A 211 -7.42 13.52 9.82
CA GLY A 211 -8.38 14.62 9.75
C GLY A 211 -7.82 15.96 9.27
N LEU A 212 -6.49 16.09 9.24
CA LEU A 212 -5.78 17.29 8.78
C LEU A 212 -5.19 17.13 7.37
N MET A 213 -5.28 15.94 6.75
CA MET A 213 -4.79 15.68 5.40
C MET A 213 -5.77 16.22 4.35
N THR A 214 -5.25 16.61 3.20
CA THR A 214 -6.05 17.23 2.13
C THR A 214 -6.77 16.16 1.31
N GLN A 215 -8.11 16.06 1.44
CA GLN A 215 -8.90 15.21 0.57
C GLN A 215 -9.03 15.80 -0.83
N VAL A 216 -8.64 15.04 -1.85
CA VAL A 216 -8.77 15.43 -3.25
C VAL A 216 -10.03 14.79 -3.83
N VAL A 217 -10.96 15.64 -4.27
CA VAL A 217 -12.14 15.18 -5.00
C VAL A 217 -11.73 14.84 -6.42
N ASN A 218 -11.56 13.55 -6.72
CA ASN A 218 -11.34 13.08 -8.08
C ASN A 218 -12.63 13.29 -8.88
N VAL A 219 -12.72 14.40 -9.61
CA VAL A 219 -13.81 14.60 -10.58
C VAL A 219 -13.50 13.67 -11.76
N SER A 220 -14.23 12.57 -11.87
CA SER A 220 -14.15 11.71 -13.06
C SER A 220 -14.44 12.56 -14.29
N SER A 221 -13.42 12.79 -15.12
CA SER A 221 -13.58 13.47 -16.41
C SER A 221 -14.62 12.69 -17.22
N LYS A 222 -15.77 13.30 -17.50
CA LYS A 222 -16.84 12.71 -18.32
C LYS A 222 -16.50 12.66 -19.81
N TYR A 223 -15.23 12.77 -20.19
CA TYR A 223 -14.80 12.68 -21.58
C TYR A 223 -14.23 11.29 -21.85
N GLN A 224 -15.12 10.39 -22.27
CA GLN A 224 -14.73 9.25 -23.10
C GLN A 224 -14.40 9.81 -24.49
N HIS A 225 -13.15 9.62 -24.93
CA HIS A 225 -12.76 9.76 -26.34
C HIS A 225 -12.96 8.44 -27.07
#